data_AF-A0A356AXL6-F1
#
_entry.id   AF-A0A356AXL6-F1
#
_cell.length_a   1.000
_cell.length_b   1.000
_cell.length_c   1.000
_cell.angle_alpha   90.00
_cell.angle_beta   90.00
_cell.angle_gamma   90.00
#
_symmetry.space_group_name_H-M   'P 1'
#
loop_
_entity.id
_entity.type
_entity.pdbx_description
1 polymer ?
#
loop_
_entity_poly.entity_id
_entity_poly.type
_entity_poly.pdbx_seq_one_letter_code
_entity_poly.pdbx_strand_id
1 'polypeptide(L)'
;KQKGVTGENMLRLLESRLDNVVYRMGVGASRAEARQLVNHAHFTVNGQRVNIPSYQVKPGDVIEVKESSKSMPYFKNLIEGGT
;
A
#
# COMPACT_ATOMS: atom_id res chain seq x y z
N LYS A 1 19.02 12.80 12.31
CA LYS A 1 19.72 11.88 11.38
C LYS A 1 19.48 10.45 11.86
N GLN A 2 19.03 9.54 10.98
CA GLN A 2 18.96 8.12 11.32
C GLN A 2 20.38 7.58 11.52
N LYS A 3 20.57 6.75 12.54
CA LYS A 3 21.83 6.04 12.78
C LYS A 3 21.97 4.89 11.77
N GLY A 4 23.19 4.46 11.47
CA GLY A 4 23.48 3.35 10.56
C GLY A 4 23.84 3.76 9.14
N VAL A 5 23.92 2.78 8.23
CA VAL A 5 24.35 2.97 6.83
C VAL A 5 23.31 3.77 6.06
N THR A 6 23.72 4.90 5.49
CA THR A 6 22.82 5.84 4.78
C THR A 6 22.07 5.16 3.63
N GLY A 7 22.75 4.32 2.84
CA GLY A 7 22.14 3.61 1.72
C GLY A 7 21.03 2.64 2.15
N GLU A 8 21.27 1.86 3.21
CA GLU A 8 20.25 0.98 3.77
C GLU A 8 19.05 1.76 4.30
N ASN A 9 19.29 2.88 4.98
CA ASN A 9 18.22 3.73 5.48
C ASN A 9 17.38 4.30 4.32
N MET A 10 18.02 4.73 3.23
CA MET A 10 17.32 5.19 2.04
C MET A 10 16.45 4.08 1.42
N LEU A 11 16.99 2.87 1.28
CA LEU A 11 16.24 1.74 0.75
C LEU A 11 15.06 1.37 1.65
N ARG A 12 15.26 1.30 2.98
CA ARG A 12 14.18 1.05 3.94
C ARG A 12 13.05 2.07 3.78
N LEU A 13 13.36 3.35 3.69
CA LEU A 13 12.38 4.43 3.55
C LEU A 13 11.58 4.37 2.24
N LEU A 14 12.18 3.85 1.17
CA LEU A 14 11.52 3.66 -0.11
C LEU A 14 10.62 2.42 -0.08
N GLU A 15 11.10 1.33 0.54
CA GLU A 15 10.34 0.09 0.65
C GLU A 15 9.12 0.21 1.58
N SER A 16 9.21 1.05 2.63
CA SER A 16 8.13 1.28 3.60
C SER A 16 7.05 2.25 3.12
N ARG A 17 7.10 2.75 1.89
CA ARG A 17 6.02 3.59 1.34
C ARG A 17 4.77 2.76 1.08
N LEU A 18 3.60 3.32 1.38
CA LEU A 18 2.31 2.64 1.21
C LEU A 18 2.07 2.18 -0.23
N ASP A 19 2.40 3.00 -1.23
CA ASP A 19 2.28 2.59 -2.64
C ASP A 19 3.15 1.37 -2.98
N ASN A 20 4.37 1.34 -2.46
CA ASN A 20 5.27 0.22 -2.65
C ASN A 20 4.81 -1.03 -1.88
N VAL A 21 4.33 -0.88 -0.64
CA VAL A 21 3.78 -2.00 0.13
C VAL A 21 2.57 -2.61 -0.57
N VAL A 22 1.63 -1.79 -1.05
CA VAL A 22 0.46 -2.25 -1.83
C VAL A 22 0.87 -2.98 -3.11
N TYR A 23 1.88 -2.47 -3.83
CA TYR A 23 2.43 -3.15 -4.99
C TYR A 23 3.07 -4.51 -4.62
N ARG A 24 3.84 -4.56 -3.53
CA ARG A 24 4.50 -5.79 -3.06
C ARG A 24 3.51 -6.84 -2.54
N MET A 25 2.32 -6.41 -2.08
CA MET A 25 1.20 -7.28 -1.73
C MET A 25 0.49 -7.89 -2.96
N GLY A 26 0.83 -7.46 -4.18
CA GLY A 26 0.20 -7.98 -5.41
C GLY A 26 -1.14 -7.33 -5.75
N VAL A 27 -1.53 -6.26 -5.07
CA VAL A 27 -2.83 -5.59 -5.28
C VAL A 27 -2.85 -4.72 -6.54
N GLY A 28 -1.69 -4.28 -7.04
CA GLY A 28 -1.56 -3.57 -8.31
C GLY A 28 -0.59 -4.28 -9.24
N ALA A 29 -0.90 -4.37 -10.54
CA ALA A 29 -0.03 -4.99 -11.54
C ALA A 29 1.24 -4.17 -11.80
N SER A 30 1.20 -2.85 -11.52
CA SER A 30 2.37 -1.97 -11.57
C SER A 30 2.46 -1.05 -10.36
N ARG A 31 3.66 -0.47 -10.14
CA ARG A 31 3.86 0.56 -9.10
C ARG A 31 3.00 1.80 -9.33
N ALA A 32 2.80 2.18 -10.60
CA ALA A 32 1.96 3.33 -10.97
C ALA A 32 0.49 3.08 -10.62
N GLU A 33 0.00 1.86 -10.88
CA GLU A 33 -1.35 1.44 -10.55
C GLU A 33 -1.57 1.36 -9.05
N ALA A 34 -0.66 0.74 -8.29
CA ALA A 34 -0.74 0.73 -6.82
C ALA A 34 -0.80 2.15 -6.24
N ARG A 35 0.00 3.08 -6.79
CA ARG A 35 -0.04 4.50 -6.44
C ARG A 35 -1.39 5.14 -6.75
N GLN A 36 -1.98 4.82 -7.90
CA GLN A 36 -3.31 5.31 -8.28
C GLN A 36 -4.36 4.81 -7.29
N LEU A 37 -4.35 3.52 -6.95
CA LEU A 37 -5.31 2.94 -6.00
C LEU A 37 -5.23 3.61 -4.61
N VAL A 38 -4.01 3.92 -4.15
CA VAL A 38 -3.80 4.70 -2.92
C VAL A 38 -4.35 6.12 -3.07
N ASN A 39 -4.04 6.85 -4.14
CA ASN A 39 -4.55 8.21 -4.36
C ASN A 39 -6.09 8.29 -4.36
N HIS A 40 -6.77 7.28 -4.91
CA HIS A 40 -8.22 7.18 -4.90
C HIS A 40 -8.82 6.74 -3.55
N ALA A 41 -7.97 6.52 -2.54
CA ALA A 41 -8.35 6.19 -1.17
C ALA A 41 -9.13 4.88 -1.03
N HIS A 42 -8.67 3.85 -1.75
CA HIS A 42 -9.20 2.50 -1.62
C HIS A 42 -8.70 1.75 -0.39
N PHE A 43 -7.75 2.32 0.37
CA PHE A 43 -7.14 1.66 1.52
C PHE A 43 -7.40 2.40 2.83
N THR A 44 -7.44 1.60 3.90
CA THR A 44 -7.40 2.05 5.29
C THR A 44 -6.17 1.48 5.97
N VAL A 45 -5.50 2.28 6.79
CA VAL A 45 -4.39 1.87 7.65
C VAL A 45 -4.86 2.01 9.09
N ASN A 46 -4.87 0.92 9.85
CA ASN A 46 -5.37 0.90 11.24
C ASN A 46 -6.79 1.49 11.37
N GLY A 47 -7.67 1.17 10.42
CA GLY A 47 -9.06 1.68 10.36
C GLY A 47 -9.23 3.13 9.88
N GLN A 48 -8.14 3.87 9.63
CA GLN A 48 -8.21 5.24 9.11
C GLN A 48 -7.99 5.27 7.59
N ARG A 49 -8.76 6.10 6.88
CA ARG A 49 -8.61 6.31 5.43
C ARG A 49 -7.26 6.99 5.15
N VAL A 50 -6.41 6.34 4.35
CA VAL A 50 -5.13 6.91 3.91
C VAL A 50 -5.09 6.94 2.39
N ASN A 51 -4.85 8.13 1.83
CA ASN A 51 -4.79 8.38 0.39
C ASN A 51 -3.46 8.98 -0.08
N ILE A 52 -2.42 8.84 0.75
CA ILE A 52 -1.10 9.42 0.51
C ILE A 52 -0.13 8.28 0.14
N PRO A 53 0.32 8.17 -1.12
CA PRO A 53 1.26 7.12 -1.55
C PRO A 53 2.55 7.05 -0.76
N SER A 54 3.06 8.22 -0.34
CA SER A 54 4.28 8.36 0.45
C SER A 54 4.08 8.11 1.95
N TYR A 55 2.91 7.65 2.38
CA TYR A 55 2.68 7.25 3.76
C TYR A 55 3.70 6.19 4.17
N GLN A 56 4.32 6.38 5.33
CA GLN A 56 5.37 5.51 5.85
C GLN A 56 4.74 4.44 6.72
N VAL A 57 4.62 3.23 6.18
CA VAL A 57 4.09 2.06 6.86
C VAL A 57 5.09 1.61 7.92
N LYS A 58 4.59 1.34 9.12
CA LYS A 58 5.36 0.80 10.23
C LYS A 58 5.07 -0.67 10.42
N PRO A 59 6.04 -1.45 10.95
CA PRO A 59 5.76 -2.81 11.39
C PRO A 59 4.58 -2.83 12.38
N GLY A 60 3.61 -3.71 12.14
CA GLY A 60 2.39 -3.82 12.93
C GLY A 60 1.20 -3.02 12.41
N ASP A 61 1.38 -2.17 11.39
CA ASP A 61 0.24 -1.50 10.74
C ASP A 61 -0.63 -2.52 9.97
N VAL A 62 -1.95 -2.39 10.13
CA VAL A 62 -2.94 -3.22 9.44
C VAL A 62 -3.47 -2.45 8.23
N ILE A 63 -3.20 -2.95 7.03
CA ILE A 63 -3.65 -2.37 5.77
C ILE A 63 -4.85 -3.17 5.26
N GLU A 64 -5.97 -2.49 5.06
CA GLU A 64 -7.21 -3.10 4.57
C GLU A 64 -7.76 -2.34 3.36
N VAL A 65 -8.49 -3.03 2.50
CA VAL A 65 -9.28 -2.39 1.45
C VAL A 65 -10.56 -1.85 2.08
N LYS A 66 -10.85 -0.57 1.83
CA LYS A 66 -12.07 0.10 2.29
C LYS A 66 -13.30 -0.68 1.82
N GLU A 67 -14.28 -0.88 2.70
CA GLU A 67 -15.47 -1.70 2.40
C GLU A 67 -16.21 -1.26 1.14
N SER A 68 -16.37 0.06 0.93
CA SER A 68 -17.00 0.60 -0.28
C SER A 68 -16.27 0.26 -1.58
N SER A 69 -14.99 -0.09 -1.50
CA SER A 69 -14.15 -0.42 -2.65
C SER A 69 -14.07 -1.92 -2.90
N LYS A 70 -14.40 -2.77 -1.92
CA LYS A 70 -14.46 -4.24 -2.07
C LYS A 70 -15.50 -4.68 -3.11
N SER A 71 -16.55 -3.88 -3.33
CA SER A 71 -17.59 -4.19 -4.31
C SER A 71 -17.18 -3.92 -5.76
N MET A 72 -16.08 -3.20 -5.98
CA MET A 72 -15.60 -2.85 -7.32
C MET A 72 -15.06 -4.11 -8.03
N PRO A 73 -15.36 -4.32 -9.32
CA PRO A 73 -14.93 -5.51 -10.06
C PRO A 73 -13.42 -5.76 -9.95
N TYR A 74 -12.62 -4.70 -9.92
CA TYR A 74 -11.19 -4.76 -9.75
C TYR A 74 -10.77 -5.52 -8.48
N PHE A 75 -11.29 -5.13 -7.32
CA PHE A 75 -10.94 -5.76 -6.05
C PHE A 75 -11.59 -7.14 -5.90
N LYS A 76 -12.77 -7.37 -6.48
CA LYS A 76 -13.38 -8.71 -6.51
C LYS A 76 -12.50 -9.71 -7.27
N ASN A 77 -12.06 -9.34 -8.46
CA ASN A 77 -11.20 -10.20 -9.28
C ASN A 77 -9.86 -10.48 -8.60
N LEU A 78 -9.30 -9.53 -7.84
CA LEU A 78 -8.07 -9.75 -7.07
C LEU A 78 -8.26 -10.71 -5.90
N ILE A 79 -9.42 -10.66 -5.23
CA ILE A 79 -9.74 -11.58 -4.12
C ILE A 79 -10.01 -12.99 -4.66
N GLU A 80 -10.69 -13.09 -5.80
CA GLU A 80 -11.07 -14.36 -6.44
C GLU A 80 -9.92 -15.03 -7.21
N GLY A 81 -9.03 -14.24 -7.82
CA GLY A 81 -7.88 -14.73 -8.60
C GLY A 81 -6.63 -15.07 -7.79
N GLY A 82 -6.68 -14.91 -6.46
CA GLY A 82 -5.56 -15.21 -5.55
C GLY A 82 -5.45 -16.68 -5.11
N THR A 83 -6.17 -17.60 -5.74
CA THR A 83 -6.07 -19.06 -5.53
C THR A 83 -5.03 -19.72 -6.42
#